data_AF-A0A6J5CUG4-F1
#
_entry.id   AF-A0A6J5CUG4-F1
#
_cell.length_a   1.000
_cell.length_b   1.000
_cell.length_c   1.000
_cell.angle_alpha   90.00
_cell.angle_beta   90.00
_cell.angle_gamma   90.00
#
_symmetry.space_group_name_H-M   'P 1'
#
loop_
_entity.id
_entity.type
_entity.pdbx_description
1 polymer ?
#
loop_
_entity_poly.entity_id
_entity_poly.type
_entity_poly.pdbx_seq_one_letter_code
_entity_poly.pdbx_strand_id
1 'polypeptide(L)'
;MAVQYKNANNYVCNYLLRSQGGSLSQHFPADLIDARVVEAFLAAIGPAELETWALANHARQQTCDAANRAEAQQVERLRYEAFLAERQYNRVDPDNRLIAAELERRWETALRDLRQAEDAFARRPAEPCKPEALSDEEHMTFLRSVPGYRKSGCDRKSIASARRPCCVP
;
A
#
# COMPACT_ATOMS: atom_id res chain seq x y z
N MET A 1 16.35 13.09 -32.63
CA MET A 1 16.40 11.61 -32.61
C MET A 1 14.98 11.07 -32.75
N ALA A 2 14.81 9.86 -33.24
CA ALA A 2 13.53 9.14 -33.23
C ALA A 2 13.75 7.75 -32.61
N VAL A 3 12.68 7.12 -32.10
CA VAL A 3 12.73 5.75 -31.60
C VAL A 3 12.11 4.82 -32.63
N GLN A 4 12.82 3.74 -32.95
CA GLN A 4 12.33 2.68 -33.81
C GLN A 4 12.07 1.43 -32.96
N TYR A 5 10.84 0.93 -33.01
CA TYR A 5 10.40 -0.23 -32.22
C TYR A 5 10.32 -1.53 -33.03
N LYS A 6 10.90 -1.55 -34.24
CA LYS A 6 10.80 -2.71 -35.15
C LYS A 6 11.84 -3.76 -34.74
N ASN A 7 11.38 -4.93 -34.27
CA ASN A 7 12.14 -6.10 -33.79
C ASN A 7 12.93 -5.91 -32.47
N ALA A 8 13.51 -4.73 -32.24
CA ALA A 8 14.12 -4.30 -30.97
C ALA A 8 14.05 -2.77 -30.86
N ASN A 9 14.13 -2.24 -29.64
CA ASN A 9 14.09 -0.79 -29.40
C ASN A 9 15.43 -0.17 -29.78
N ASN A 10 15.42 0.78 -30.73
CA ASN A 10 16.63 1.48 -31.17
C ASN A 10 16.40 2.98 -31.25
N TYR A 11 17.37 3.75 -30.77
CA TYR A 11 17.45 5.18 -31.02
C TYR A 11 18.11 5.42 -32.38
N VAL A 12 17.39 6.11 -33.25
CA VAL A 12 17.86 6.45 -34.60
C VAL A 12 18.13 7.93 -34.73
N CYS A 13 19.31 8.25 -35.25
CA CYS A 13 19.65 9.60 -35.65
C CYS A 13 18.97 9.92 -36.98
N ASN A 14 17.99 10.82 -36.90
CA ASN A 14 17.20 11.27 -38.05
C ASN A 14 17.68 12.62 -38.62
N TYR A 15 18.85 13.10 -38.19
CA TYR A 15 19.34 14.42 -38.55
C TYR A 15 19.60 14.55 -40.06
N LEU A 16 20.41 13.65 -40.64
CA LEU A 16 20.75 13.70 -42.07
C LEU A 16 19.56 13.38 -42.98
N LEU A 17 18.67 12.47 -42.56
CA LEU A 17 17.41 12.23 -43.29
C LEU A 17 16.54 13.50 -43.33
N ARG A 18 16.43 14.23 -42.22
CA ARG A 18 15.61 15.45 -42.15
C ARG A 18 16.24 16.66 -42.83
N SER A 19 17.56 16.79 -42.82
CA SER A 19 18.25 17.97 -43.36
C SER A 19 18.64 17.82 -44.84
N GLN A 20 18.87 16.60 -45.32
CA GLN A 20 19.44 16.36 -46.66
C GLN A 20 18.71 15.26 -47.44
N GLY A 21 17.64 14.67 -46.91
CA GLY A 21 16.91 13.59 -47.58
C GLY A 21 17.71 12.28 -47.73
N GLY A 22 18.82 12.13 -47.02
CA GLY A 22 19.68 10.94 -47.03
C GLY A 22 19.16 9.80 -46.16
N SER A 23 19.87 8.67 -46.06
CA SER A 23 19.46 7.54 -45.22
C SER A 23 19.64 7.83 -43.71
N LEU A 24 19.01 7.00 -42.87
CA LEU A 24 19.28 6.95 -41.43
C LEU A 24 20.78 6.74 -41.21
N SER A 25 21.40 7.59 -40.40
CA SER A 25 22.86 7.66 -40.34
C SER A 25 23.46 6.87 -39.19
N GLN A 26 22.76 6.74 -38.07
CA GLN A 26 23.26 6.07 -36.85
C GLN A 26 22.12 5.41 -36.08
N HIS A 27 22.39 4.22 -35.54
CA HIS A 27 21.49 3.42 -34.73
C HIS A 27 22.18 3.07 -33.41
N PHE A 28 21.49 3.26 -32.29
CA PHE A 28 21.95 2.89 -30.97
C PHE A 28 20.94 1.96 -30.31
N PRO A 29 21.37 0.86 -29.66
CA PRO A 29 20.48 0.01 -28.87
C PRO A 29 19.84 0.82 -27.74
N ALA A 30 18.51 0.82 -27.66
CA ALA A 30 17.81 1.61 -26.65
C ALA A 30 18.01 1.03 -25.24
N ASP A 31 17.99 -0.30 -25.09
CA ASP A 31 18.02 -0.97 -23.78
C ASP A 31 19.20 -0.54 -22.89
N LEU A 32 20.39 -0.36 -23.47
CA LEU A 32 21.59 0.08 -22.73
C LEU A 32 21.50 1.55 -22.31
N ILE A 33 20.92 2.39 -23.18
CA ILE A 33 20.76 3.81 -22.91
C ILE A 33 19.65 4.00 -21.87
N ASP A 34 18.53 3.33 -22.05
CA ASP A 34 17.38 3.35 -21.15
C ASP A 34 17.78 2.89 -19.75
N ALA A 35 18.53 1.80 -19.63
CA ALA A 35 19.04 1.33 -18.34
C ALA A 35 19.88 2.40 -17.61
N ARG A 36 20.75 3.11 -18.33
CA ARG A 36 21.59 4.18 -17.75
C ARG A 36 20.81 5.44 -17.43
N VAL A 37 19.83 5.79 -18.26
CA VAL A 37 18.93 6.93 -18.00
C VAL A 37 18.07 6.65 -16.78
N VAL A 38 17.50 5.45 -16.66
CA VAL A 38 16.72 5.02 -15.49
C VAL A 38 17.59 5.03 -14.24
N GLU A 39 18.79 4.47 -14.29
CA GLU A 39 19.75 4.50 -13.17
C GLU A 39 20.08 5.94 -12.74
N ALA A 40 20.43 6.81 -13.68
CA ALA A 40 20.75 8.22 -13.40
C ALA A 40 19.55 9.01 -12.88
N PHE A 41 18.36 8.76 -13.43
CA PHE A 41 17.11 9.39 -13.00
C PHE A 41 16.76 8.99 -11.57
N LEU A 42 16.79 7.68 -11.27
CA LEU A 42 16.53 7.18 -9.92
C LEU A 42 17.62 7.61 -8.93
N ALA A 43 18.87 7.76 -9.36
CA ALA A 43 19.93 8.31 -8.52
C ALA A 43 19.70 9.80 -8.21
N ALA A 44 19.17 10.58 -9.17
CA ALA A 44 18.89 12.00 -9.00
C ALA A 44 17.67 12.27 -8.13
N ILE A 45 16.64 11.42 -8.23
CA ILE A 45 15.34 11.63 -7.58
C ILE A 45 15.18 10.81 -6.30
N GLY A 46 15.81 9.64 -6.26
CA GLY A 46 15.61 8.62 -5.23
C GLY A 46 15.77 9.11 -3.79
N PRO A 47 16.82 9.83 -3.40
CA PRO A 47 17.06 10.11 -1.99
C PRO A 47 15.95 10.94 -1.33
N ALA A 48 15.59 12.09 -1.90
CA ALA A 48 14.61 13.00 -1.30
C ALA A 48 13.16 12.51 -1.44
N GLU A 49 12.81 11.89 -2.56
CA GLU A 49 11.44 11.40 -2.78
C GLU A 49 11.14 10.14 -1.95
N LEU A 50 12.10 9.21 -1.84
CA LEU A 50 11.91 8.01 -1.02
C LEU A 50 11.80 8.36 0.46
N GLU A 51 12.59 9.32 0.95
CA GLU A 51 12.49 9.82 2.32
C GLU A 51 11.12 10.46 2.57
N THR A 52 10.65 11.31 1.66
CA THR A 52 9.33 11.96 1.77
C THR A 52 8.20 10.93 1.77
N TRP A 53 8.27 9.94 0.87
CA TRP A 53 7.31 8.84 0.83
C TRP A 53 7.33 7.99 2.11
N ALA A 54 8.52 7.70 2.63
CA ALA A 54 8.66 6.94 3.88
C ALA A 54 8.07 7.70 5.07
N LEU A 55 8.35 9.00 5.18
CA LEU A 55 7.77 9.88 6.20
C LEU A 55 6.24 9.94 6.12
N ALA A 56 5.69 10.10 4.90
CA ALA A 56 4.25 10.13 4.69
C ALA A 56 3.59 8.80 5.10
N ASN A 57 4.20 7.66 4.75
CA ASN A 57 3.70 6.35 5.16
C ASN A 57 3.76 6.14 6.66
N HIS A 58 4.86 6.55 7.29
CA HIS A 58 5.02 6.44 8.74
C HIS A 58 4.00 7.32 9.47
N ALA A 59 3.82 8.58 9.06
CA ALA A 59 2.81 9.47 9.64
C ALA A 59 1.40 8.88 9.52
N ARG A 60 1.07 8.31 8.36
CA ARG A 60 -0.21 7.63 8.13
C ARG A 60 -0.41 6.43 9.06
N GLN A 61 0.61 5.58 9.21
CA GLN A 61 0.59 4.45 10.15
C GLN A 61 0.35 4.94 11.59
N GLN A 62 1.06 5.98 12.03
CA GLN A 62 0.87 6.56 13.35
C GLN A 62 -0.56 7.06 13.59
N THR A 63 -1.17 7.72 12.59
CA THR A 63 -2.57 8.18 12.67
C THR A 63 -3.53 7.01 12.84
N CYS A 64 -3.35 5.95 12.05
CA CYS A 64 -4.17 4.75 12.16
C CYS A 64 -4.01 4.05 13.51
N ASP A 65 -2.79 3.90 13.99
CA ASP A 65 -2.54 3.30 15.31
C ASP A 65 -3.13 4.15 16.43
N ALA A 66 -3.08 5.48 16.31
CA ALA A 66 -3.71 6.39 17.26
C ALA A 66 -5.24 6.25 17.25
N ALA A 67 -5.86 6.13 16.08
CA ALA A 67 -7.30 5.90 15.96
C ALA A 67 -7.71 4.55 16.58
N ASN A 68 -6.95 3.49 16.29
CA ASN A 68 -7.20 2.16 16.87
C ASN A 68 -7.07 2.17 18.39
N ARG A 69 -6.05 2.84 18.93
CA ARG A 69 -5.89 3.01 20.38
C ARG A 69 -7.03 3.80 21.00
N ALA A 70 -7.47 4.89 20.36
CA ALA A 70 -8.57 5.71 20.87
C ALA A 70 -9.89 4.91 20.92
N GLU A 71 -10.17 4.10 19.91
CA GLU A 71 -11.36 3.25 19.86
C GLU A 71 -11.30 2.14 20.92
N ALA A 72 -10.15 1.46 21.06
CA ALA A 72 -9.96 0.46 22.12
C ALA A 72 -10.15 1.08 23.52
N GLN A 73 -9.62 2.29 23.75
CA GLN A 73 -9.84 3.03 25.00
C GLN A 73 -11.31 3.39 25.22
N GLN A 74 -12.06 3.70 24.16
CA GLN A 74 -13.50 3.97 24.26
C GLN A 74 -14.28 2.73 24.69
N VAL A 75 -13.94 1.56 24.15
CA VAL A 75 -14.53 0.28 24.59
C VAL A 75 -14.24 0.04 26.07
N GLU A 76 -12.99 0.23 26.52
CA GLU A 76 -12.64 0.06 27.94
C GLU A 76 -13.39 1.03 28.87
N ARG A 77 -13.61 2.28 28.44
CA ARG A 77 -14.42 3.25 29.21
C ARG A 77 -15.85 2.76 29.37
N LEU A 78 -16.48 2.30 28.28
CA LEU A 78 -17.85 1.78 28.32
C LEU A 78 -17.96 0.49 29.15
N ARG A 79 -16.92 -0.37 29.12
CA ARG A 79 -16.84 -1.56 30.00
C ARG A 79 -16.86 -1.14 31.46
N TYR A 80 -16.06 -0.14 31.81
CA TYR A 80 -16.01 0.37 33.17
C TYR A 80 -17.34 1.02 33.60
N GLU A 81 -17.98 1.78 32.72
CA GLU A 81 -19.29 2.40 32.99
C GLU A 81 -20.39 1.34 33.21
N ALA A 82 -20.44 0.30 32.39
CA ALA A 82 -21.37 -0.81 32.57
C ALA A 82 -21.15 -1.54 33.90
N PHE A 83 -19.88 -1.80 34.26
CA PHE A 83 -19.53 -2.40 35.56
C PHE A 83 -19.90 -1.50 36.74
N LEU A 84 -19.72 -0.18 36.63
CA LEU A 84 -20.09 0.76 37.68
C LEU A 84 -21.62 0.80 37.86
N ALA A 85 -22.38 0.83 36.76
CA ALA A 85 -23.85 0.79 36.79
C ALA A 85 -24.37 -0.51 37.42
N GLU A 86 -23.78 -1.66 37.07
CA GLU A 86 -24.07 -2.96 37.69
C GLU A 86 -23.88 -2.90 39.22
N ARG A 87 -22.74 -2.39 39.70
CA ARG A 87 -22.48 -2.28 41.14
C ARG A 87 -23.44 -1.35 41.85
N GLN A 88 -23.91 -0.28 41.19
CA GLN A 88 -24.92 0.62 41.75
C GLN A 88 -26.26 -0.08 41.90
N TYR A 89 -26.70 -0.78 40.85
CA TYR A 89 -27.92 -1.57 40.87
C TYR A 89 -27.88 -2.65 41.98
N ASN A 90 -26.79 -3.41 42.05
CA ASN A 90 -26.64 -4.47 43.06
C ASN A 90 -26.55 -3.98 44.52
N ARG A 91 -26.33 -2.68 44.74
CA ARG A 91 -26.25 -2.07 46.08
C ARG A 91 -27.53 -1.37 46.51
N VAL A 92 -28.48 -1.15 45.60
CA VAL A 92 -29.72 -0.44 45.93
C VAL A 92 -30.59 -1.30 46.85
N ASP A 93 -31.26 -0.65 47.79
CA ASP A 93 -32.27 -1.31 48.62
C ASP A 93 -33.49 -1.69 47.74
N PRO A 94 -33.98 -2.95 47.76
CA PRO A 94 -35.15 -3.37 47.00
C PRO A 94 -36.42 -2.57 47.35
N ASP A 95 -36.55 -2.03 48.56
CA ASP A 95 -37.70 -1.22 48.94
C ASP A 95 -37.76 0.11 48.16
N ASN A 96 -36.62 0.57 47.63
CA ASN A 96 -36.51 1.75 46.78
C ASN A 96 -36.80 1.43 45.31
N ARG A 97 -37.97 0.82 45.04
CA ARG A 97 -38.36 0.26 43.72
C ARG A 97 -38.18 1.21 42.52
N LEU A 98 -38.43 2.52 42.69
CA LEU A 98 -38.28 3.50 41.60
C LEU A 98 -36.81 3.77 41.28
N ILE A 99 -35.96 3.82 42.31
CA ILE A 99 -34.51 4.00 42.14
C ILE A 99 -33.92 2.74 41.52
N ALA A 100 -34.36 1.55 41.97
CA ALA A 100 -33.95 0.28 41.39
C ALA A 100 -34.28 0.21 39.89
N ALA A 101 -35.51 0.56 39.50
CA ALA A 101 -35.93 0.57 38.10
C ALA A 101 -35.13 1.56 37.24
N GLU A 102 -34.78 2.75 37.76
CA GLU A 102 -33.95 3.71 37.03
C GLU A 102 -32.49 3.24 36.92
N LEU A 103 -31.93 2.63 37.97
CA LEU A 103 -30.58 2.05 37.92
C LEU A 103 -30.51 0.87 36.95
N GLU A 104 -31.53 0.03 36.90
CA GLU A 104 -31.66 -1.04 35.90
C GLU A 104 -31.66 -0.47 34.49
N ARG A 105 -32.52 0.53 34.21
CA ARG A 105 -32.58 1.21 32.91
C ARG A 105 -31.22 1.79 32.49
N ARG A 106 -30.49 2.39 33.44
CA ARG A 106 -29.14 2.93 33.19
C ARG A 106 -28.12 1.82 32.91
N TRP A 107 -28.17 0.73 33.67
CA TRP A 107 -27.29 -0.41 33.45
C TRP A 107 -27.55 -1.07 32.08
N GLU A 108 -28.83 -1.28 31.72
CA GLU A 108 -29.19 -1.78 30.39
C GLU A 108 -28.69 -0.86 29.27
N THR A 109 -28.79 0.46 29.46
CA THR A 109 -28.30 1.43 28.48
C THR A 109 -26.78 1.32 28.31
N ALA A 110 -26.04 1.28 29.42
CA ALA A 110 -24.59 1.10 29.39
C ALA A 110 -24.17 -0.23 28.74
N LEU A 111 -24.91 -1.32 28.95
CA LEU A 111 -24.68 -2.61 28.29
C LEU A 111 -24.93 -2.55 26.78
N ARG A 112 -25.98 -1.84 26.34
CA ARG A 112 -26.26 -1.63 24.90
C ARG A 112 -25.15 -0.81 24.24
N ASP A 113 -24.71 0.26 24.89
CA ASP A 113 -23.66 1.14 24.38
C ASP A 113 -22.31 0.40 24.30
N LEU A 114 -21.97 -0.37 25.34
CA LEU A 114 -20.79 -1.24 25.34
C LEU A 114 -20.84 -2.24 24.17
N ARG A 115 -21.97 -2.96 24.01
CA ARG A 115 -22.12 -3.94 22.94
C ARG A 115 -22.00 -3.31 21.56
N GLN A 116 -22.60 -2.13 21.37
CA GLN A 116 -22.48 -1.40 20.12
C GLN A 116 -21.03 -1.01 19.82
N ALA A 117 -20.27 -0.57 20.83
CA ALA A 117 -18.86 -0.21 20.67
C ALA A 117 -17.98 -1.44 20.40
N GLU A 118 -18.23 -2.57 21.07
CA GLU A 118 -17.53 -3.83 20.82
C GLU A 118 -17.81 -4.37 19.41
N ASP A 119 -19.07 -4.33 18.97
CA ASP A 119 -19.47 -4.73 17.63
C ASP A 119 -18.85 -3.81 16.57
N ALA A 120 -18.81 -2.50 16.81
CA ALA A 120 -18.15 -1.54 15.90
C ALA A 120 -16.65 -1.83 15.79
N PHE A 121 -15.99 -2.05 16.93
CA PHE A 121 -14.56 -2.39 16.98
C PHE A 121 -14.25 -3.74 16.31
N ALA A 122 -15.13 -4.74 16.46
CA ALA A 122 -14.96 -6.08 15.89
C ALA A 122 -15.29 -6.16 14.39
N ARG A 123 -16.28 -5.39 13.92
CA ARG A 123 -16.65 -5.32 12.50
C ARG A 123 -15.63 -4.57 11.67
N ARG A 124 -14.82 -3.74 12.30
CA ARG A 124 -13.74 -3.05 11.62
C ARG A 124 -12.79 -4.13 11.10
N PRO A 125 -12.63 -4.27 9.78
CA PRO A 125 -11.65 -5.21 9.29
C PRO A 125 -10.30 -4.79 9.89
N ALA A 126 -9.48 -5.78 10.27
CA ALA A 126 -8.07 -5.57 10.56
C ALA A 126 -7.32 -5.19 9.26
N GLU A 127 -7.98 -4.43 8.39
CA GLU A 127 -7.47 -3.95 7.13
C GLU A 127 -6.40 -2.94 7.53
N PRO A 128 -5.15 -3.32 7.32
CA PRO A 128 -4.07 -2.52 7.82
C PRO A 128 -4.17 -1.19 7.11
N CYS A 129 -3.73 -0.16 7.83
CA CYS A 129 -3.27 1.07 7.26
C CYS A 129 -2.05 0.77 6.36
N LYS A 130 -2.21 -0.03 5.32
CA LYS A 130 -1.32 -0.17 4.19
C LYS A 130 -1.82 0.79 3.13
N PRO A 131 -0.94 1.39 2.31
CA PRO A 131 -1.40 1.95 1.06
C PRO A 131 -2.18 0.85 0.34
N GLU A 132 -3.28 1.22 -0.29
CA GLU A 132 -4.04 0.34 -1.17
C GLU A 132 -3.01 -0.28 -2.12
N ALA A 133 -2.74 -1.57 -1.92
CA ALA A 133 -1.77 -2.25 -2.76
C ALA A 133 -2.36 -2.19 -4.16
N LEU A 134 -1.58 -1.75 -5.14
CA LEU A 134 -1.94 -1.85 -6.55
C LEU A 134 -2.51 -3.26 -6.75
N SER A 135 -3.77 -3.33 -7.15
CA SER A 135 -4.42 -4.59 -7.41
C SER A 135 -3.58 -5.35 -8.44
N ASP A 136 -3.63 -6.69 -8.41
CA ASP A 136 -2.88 -7.48 -9.39
C ASP A 136 -3.22 -7.06 -10.83
N GLU A 137 -4.45 -6.59 -11.07
CA GLU A 137 -4.89 -6.04 -12.35
C GLU A 137 -4.22 -4.70 -12.69
N GLU A 138 -4.15 -3.76 -11.74
CA GLU A 138 -3.47 -2.46 -11.94
C GLU A 138 -1.96 -2.65 -12.12
N HIS A 139 -1.35 -3.52 -11.33
CA HIS A 139 0.04 -3.91 -11.48
C HIS A 139 0.31 -4.52 -12.85
N MET A 140 -0.54 -5.45 -13.29
CA MET A 140 -0.39 -6.09 -14.60
C MET A 140 -0.69 -5.12 -15.75
N THR A 141 -1.60 -4.17 -15.57
CA THR A 141 -1.90 -3.11 -16.54
C THR A 141 -0.73 -2.15 -16.67
N PHE A 142 -0.11 -1.76 -15.55
CA PHE A 142 1.13 -0.99 -15.53
C PHE A 142 2.27 -1.74 -16.22
N LEU A 143 2.50 -3.02 -15.88
CA LEU A 143 3.54 -3.82 -16.53
C LEU A 143 3.29 -4.03 -18.04
N ARG A 144 2.03 -4.04 -18.47
CA ARG A 144 1.65 -4.14 -19.89
C ARG A 144 1.80 -2.83 -20.64
N SER A 145 1.65 -1.69 -19.96
CA SER A 145 1.81 -0.37 -20.56
C SER A 145 3.28 0.02 -20.75
N VAL A 146 4.22 -0.64 -20.06
CA VAL A 146 5.67 -0.51 -20.28
C VAL A 146 6.09 -1.20 -21.59
N PRO A 147 6.50 -0.47 -22.64
CA PRO A 147 6.94 -1.08 -23.90
C PRO A 147 8.26 -1.82 -23.70
N GLY A 148 8.28 -3.13 -23.96
CA GLY A 148 9.50 -3.96 -23.87
C GLY A 148 9.59 -4.89 -22.66
N TYR A 149 8.55 -5.00 -21.82
CA TYR A 149 8.52 -6.02 -20.76
C TYR A 149 8.39 -7.43 -21.37
N ARG A 150 9.53 -8.01 -21.79
CA ARG A 150 9.63 -9.45 -21.99
C ARG A 150 9.65 -10.08 -20.61
N LYS A 151 8.55 -10.72 -20.19
CA LYS A 151 8.60 -11.77 -19.18
C LYS A 151 9.62 -12.78 -19.70
N SER A 152 10.87 -12.70 -19.25
CA SER A 152 11.82 -13.76 -19.48
C SER A 152 11.24 -14.96 -18.76
N GLY A 153 10.60 -15.84 -19.51
CA GLY A 153 10.24 -17.17 -19.06
C GLY A 153 11.53 -17.86 -18.70
N CYS A 154 11.97 -17.68 -17.46
CA CYS A 154 13.03 -18.47 -16.87
C CYS A 154 12.40 -19.85 -16.61
N ASP A 155 12.27 -20.61 -17.69
CA ASP A 155 11.99 -22.04 -17.62
C ASP A 155 13.11 -22.65 -16.79
N ARG A 156 12.77 -23.09 -15.57
CA ARG A 156 13.65 -23.83 -14.64
C ARG A 156 14.34 -25.05 -15.25
N LYS A 157 14.02 -25.41 -16.50
CA LYS A 157 14.53 -26.59 -17.21
C LYS A 157 15.81 -26.34 -18.03
N SER A 158 16.29 -25.11 -18.21
CA SER A 158 17.50 -24.86 -19.05
C SER A 158 18.84 -24.80 -18.31
N ILE A 159 18.87 -24.87 -16.97
CA ILE A 159 20.11 -24.80 -16.17
C ILE A 159 21.06 -25.99 -16.43
N ALA A 160 20.64 -27.03 -17.16
CA ALA A 160 21.42 -28.25 -17.32
C ALA A 160 22.39 -28.31 -18.52
N SER A 161 22.47 -27.36 -19.47
CA SER A 161 23.30 -27.61 -20.68
C SER A 161 24.14 -26.49 -21.30
N ALA A 162 24.18 -25.27 -20.75
CA ALA A 162 25.03 -24.22 -21.34
C ALA A 162 26.27 -23.95 -20.47
N ARG A 163 27.35 -24.70 -20.75
CA ARG A 163 28.72 -24.28 -20.41
C ARG A 163 29.02 -22.95 -21.10
N ARG A 164 29.04 -21.85 -20.35
CA ARG A 164 30.11 -20.84 -20.34
C ARG A 164 29.80 -19.75 -19.30
N PRO A 165 30.83 -19.25 -18.60
CA PRO A 165 30.65 -18.52 -17.37
C PRO A 165 30.32 -17.05 -17.65
N CYS A 166 29.26 -16.58 -16.99
CA CYS A 166 29.11 -15.18 -16.66
C CYS A 166 30.31 -14.77 -15.79
N CYS A 167 31.16 -13.86 -16.29
CA CYS A 167 31.85 -12.85 -15.49
C CYS A 167 32.68 -11.89 -16.39
N VAL A 168 32.23 -10.62 -16.45
CA VAL A 168 33.02 -9.40 -16.19
C VAL A 168 33.97 -8.89 -17.31
N PRO A 169 34.23 -7.55 -17.42
CA PRO A 169 33.82 -6.44 -16.55
C PRO A 169 32.71 -5.53 -17.07
#